data_AF-A0A6M9PZ69-F1
#
_entry.id   AF-A0A6M9PZ69-F1
#
_cell.length_a   1.000
_cell.length_b   1.000
_cell.length_c   1.000
_cell.angle_alpha   90.00
_cell.angle_beta   90.00
_cell.angle_gamma   90.00
#
_symmetry.space_group_name_H-M   'P 1'
#
loop_
_entity.id
_entity.type
_entity.pdbx_description
1 polymer ?
#
loop_
_entity_poly.entity_id
_entity_poly.type
_entity_poly.pdbx_seq_one_letter_code
_entity_poly.pdbx_strand_id
1 'polypeptide(L)'
;MKKIFVLLAALGAFCGSIQAQEKIPVLSTQELVNVCKLPASPESRSFCVGYTTAIYDTYLATRHPQRAKPYICVKQPAPARDDVISEFVKFSASNPQASDKPAAGVFLGFLAARFPCAGK
;
A
#
# COMPACT_ATOMS: atom_id res chain seq x y z
N MET A 1 -51.93 -11.47 9.35
CA MET A 1 -50.61 -11.64 10.02
C MET A 1 -49.68 -12.59 9.27
N LYS A 2 -50.14 -13.74 8.73
CA LYS A 2 -49.29 -14.72 8.00
C LYS A 2 -48.63 -14.17 6.72
N LYS A 3 -49.27 -13.21 6.02
CA LYS A 3 -48.74 -12.59 4.79
C LYS A 3 -47.55 -11.65 5.05
N ILE A 4 -47.45 -11.07 6.25
CA ILE A 4 -46.36 -10.13 6.62
C ILE A 4 -45.07 -10.90 6.91
N PHE A 5 -45.17 -12.08 7.53
CA PHE A 5 -44.00 -12.94 7.80
C PHE A 5 -43.33 -13.48 6.53
N VAL A 6 -44.10 -13.73 5.46
CA VAL A 6 -43.56 -14.21 4.18
C VAL A 6 -42.78 -13.10 3.45
N LEU A 7 -43.21 -11.84 3.59
CA LEU A 7 -42.53 -10.69 3.01
C LEU A 7 -41.19 -10.39 3.71
N LEU A 8 -41.09 -10.51 5.03
CA LEU A 8 -39.83 -10.32 5.76
C LEU A 8 -38.79 -11.40 5.48
N ALA A 9 -39.20 -12.65 5.23
CA ALA A 9 -38.27 -13.74 4.92
C ALA A 9 -37.61 -13.60 3.54
N ALA A 10 -38.28 -12.95 2.57
CA ALA A 10 -37.74 -12.74 1.22
C ALA A 10 -36.65 -11.65 1.16
N LEU A 11 -36.64 -10.70 2.10
CA LEU A 11 -35.65 -9.61 2.17
C LEU A 11 -34.29 -10.03 2.76
N GLY A 12 -34.25 -11.12 3.55
CA GLY A 12 -33.02 -11.60 4.18
C GLY A 12 -32.08 -12.38 3.25
N ALA A 13 -32.55 -12.83 2.08
CA ALA A 13 -31.80 -13.73 1.21
C ALA A 13 -30.81 -13.03 0.25
N PHE A 14 -30.79 -11.70 0.19
CA PHE A 14 -29.97 -10.94 -0.77
C PHE A 14 -28.69 -10.29 -0.19
N CYS A 15 -28.40 -10.45 1.11
CA CYS A 15 -27.23 -9.79 1.72
C CYS A 15 -25.91 -10.58 1.62
N GLY A 16 -25.89 -11.80 1.08
CA GLY A 16 -24.75 -12.71 1.25
C GLY A 16 -23.77 -12.89 0.10
N SER A 17 -24.05 -12.38 -1.11
CA SER A 17 -23.42 -12.96 -2.31
C SER A 17 -22.45 -12.04 -3.07
N ILE A 18 -22.33 -10.76 -2.72
CA ILE A 18 -21.52 -9.80 -3.49
C ILE A 18 -20.04 -9.81 -3.09
N GLN A 19 -19.69 -10.21 -1.85
CA GLN A 19 -18.29 -10.16 -1.37
C GLN A 19 -17.41 -11.33 -1.82
N ALA A 20 -17.98 -12.39 -2.39
CA ALA A 20 -17.26 -13.65 -2.63
C ALA A 20 -16.42 -13.70 -3.93
N GLN A 21 -16.50 -12.67 -4.79
CA GLN A 21 -15.77 -12.60 -6.06
C GLN A 21 -14.76 -11.44 -6.16
N GLU A 22 -14.50 -10.70 -5.08
CA GLU A 22 -13.45 -9.68 -5.12
C GLU A 22 -12.08 -10.35 -5.24
N LYS A 23 -11.41 -10.12 -6.37
CA LYS A 23 -10.00 -10.48 -6.54
C LYS A 23 -9.19 -9.60 -5.60
N ILE A 24 -8.17 -10.17 -4.95
CA ILE A 24 -7.20 -9.39 -4.18
C ILE A 24 -6.54 -8.41 -5.16
N PRO A 25 -6.76 -7.09 -5.03
CA PRO A 25 -6.22 -6.14 -5.98
C PRO A 25 -4.71 -5.99 -5.78
N VAL A 26 -3.97 -5.85 -6.87
CA VAL A 26 -2.58 -5.39 -6.84
C VAL A 26 -2.59 -3.89 -7.08
N LEU A 27 -2.37 -3.11 -6.02
CA LEU A 27 -2.34 -1.66 -6.11
C LEU A 27 -1.21 -1.20 -7.04
N SER A 28 -1.55 -0.41 -8.05
CA SER A 28 -0.58 0.21 -8.94
C SER A 28 0.11 1.41 -8.29
N THR A 29 1.29 1.76 -8.79
CA THR A 29 2.04 2.93 -8.30
C THR A 29 1.25 4.21 -8.44
N GLN A 30 0.53 4.39 -9.55
CA GLN A 30 -0.28 5.59 -9.78
C GLN A 30 -1.45 5.69 -8.80
N GLU A 31 -2.12 4.57 -8.48
CA GLU A 31 -3.18 4.55 -7.48
C GLU A 31 -2.64 4.93 -6.10
N LEU A 32 -1.50 4.34 -5.68
CA LEU A 32 -0.87 4.72 -4.41
C LEU A 32 -0.52 6.21 -4.39
N VAL A 33 0.09 6.73 -5.46
CA VAL A 33 0.45 8.15 -5.58
C VAL A 33 -0.78 9.05 -5.46
N ASN A 34 -1.89 8.69 -6.07
CA ASN A 34 -3.13 9.46 -5.98
C ASN A 34 -3.65 9.53 -4.54
N VAL A 35 -3.51 8.46 -3.78
CA VAL A 35 -3.91 8.42 -2.36
C VAL A 35 -2.89 9.14 -1.46
N CYS A 36 -1.61 9.15 -1.82
CA CYS A 36 -0.53 9.75 -1.04
C CYS A 36 -0.26 11.24 -1.31
N LYS A 37 -0.80 11.80 -2.40
CA LYS A 37 -0.63 13.21 -2.75
C LYS A 37 -1.34 14.13 -1.74
N LEU A 38 -0.72 15.28 -1.47
CA LEU A 38 -1.31 16.33 -0.65
C LEU A 38 -1.96 17.44 -1.51
N PRO A 39 -3.04 18.09 -1.03
CA PRO A 39 -3.74 17.82 0.24
C PRO A 39 -4.50 16.48 0.19
N ALA A 40 -4.54 15.77 1.32
CA ALA A 40 -5.21 14.46 1.45
C ALA A 40 -6.27 14.51 2.56
N SER A 41 -7.36 13.74 2.40
CA SER A 41 -8.29 13.50 3.50
C SER A 41 -7.64 12.66 4.61
N PRO A 42 -8.19 12.66 5.84
CA PRO A 42 -7.70 11.78 6.90
C PRO A 42 -7.66 10.30 6.50
N GLU A 43 -8.63 9.84 5.72
CA GLU A 43 -8.75 8.46 5.23
C GLU A 43 -7.63 8.16 4.21
N SER A 44 -7.45 9.01 3.20
CA SER A 44 -6.39 8.84 2.21
C SER A 44 -5.01 8.87 2.86
N ARG A 45 -4.79 9.79 3.81
CA ARG A 45 -3.53 9.86 4.56
C ARG A 45 -3.30 8.59 5.39
N SER A 46 -4.33 8.09 6.07
CA SER A 46 -4.23 6.87 6.88
C SER A 46 -3.92 5.65 6.02
N PHE A 47 -4.57 5.52 4.85
CA PHE A 47 -4.27 4.46 3.89
C PHE A 47 -2.83 4.55 3.38
N CYS A 48 -2.39 5.73 2.93
CA CYS A 48 -1.04 5.92 2.42
C CYS A 48 0.02 5.55 3.46
N VAL A 49 -0.14 6.05 4.69
CA VAL A 49 0.74 5.74 5.82
C VAL A 49 0.74 4.25 6.13
N GLY A 50 -0.43 3.64 6.26
CA GLY A 50 -0.56 2.22 6.58
C GLY A 50 0.07 1.33 5.50
N TYR A 51 -0.23 1.60 4.23
CA TYR A 51 0.28 0.82 3.10
C TYR A 51 1.81 0.92 2.98
N THR A 52 2.37 2.14 3.03
CA THR A 52 3.83 2.35 2.93
C THR A 52 4.61 1.78 4.12
N THR A 53 4.08 1.90 5.34
CA THR A 53 4.64 1.25 6.53
C THR A 53 4.59 -0.28 6.41
N ALA A 54 3.44 -0.84 6.05
CA ALA A 54 3.28 -2.28 5.92
C ALA A 54 4.21 -2.91 4.86
N ILE A 55 4.48 -2.20 3.76
CA ILE A 55 5.43 -2.66 2.74
C ILE A 55 6.85 -2.76 3.31
N TYR A 56 7.29 -1.73 4.03
CA TYR A 56 8.62 -1.75 4.63
C TYR A 56 8.73 -2.80 5.73
N ASP A 57 7.71 -2.95 6.59
CA ASP A 57 7.67 -3.99 7.61
C ASP A 57 7.67 -5.39 6.99
N THR A 58 6.94 -5.59 5.89
CA THR A 58 6.96 -6.86 5.13
C THR A 58 8.35 -7.13 4.58
N TYR A 59 9.04 -6.13 4.04
CA TYR A 59 10.44 -6.26 3.62
C TYR A 59 11.34 -6.70 4.79
N LEU A 60 11.16 -6.09 5.97
CA LEU A 60 11.92 -6.45 7.16
C LEU A 60 11.62 -7.88 7.63
N ALA A 61 10.37 -8.33 7.55
CA ALA A 61 9.91 -9.62 8.03
C ALA A 61 10.26 -10.79 7.09
N THR A 62 10.27 -10.55 5.77
CA THR A 62 10.38 -11.62 4.76
C THR A 62 11.78 -11.82 4.19
N ARG A 63 12.70 -10.88 4.41
CA ARG A 63 14.10 -11.01 3.98
C ARG A 63 14.80 -12.19 4.69
N HIS A 64 15.34 -13.10 3.90
CA HIS A 64 16.11 -14.23 4.44
C HIS A 64 17.48 -13.74 4.96
N PRO A 65 17.85 -13.95 6.23
CA PRO A 65 19.05 -13.35 6.83
C PRO A 65 20.35 -13.72 6.10
N GLN A 66 20.45 -14.96 5.59
CA GLN A 66 21.61 -15.45 4.86
C GLN A 66 21.52 -15.34 3.33
N ARG A 67 20.32 -15.46 2.74
CA ARG A 67 20.12 -15.59 1.27
C ARG A 67 19.61 -14.32 0.60
N ALA A 68 19.15 -13.33 1.37
CA ALA A 68 18.71 -12.04 0.89
C ALA A 68 19.28 -10.95 1.80
N LYS A 69 20.53 -10.56 1.54
CA LYS A 69 21.18 -9.45 2.27
C LYS A 69 20.30 -8.19 2.20
N PRO A 70 20.26 -7.38 3.27
CA PRO A 70 19.56 -6.10 3.21
C PRO A 70 20.10 -5.23 2.09
N TYR A 71 19.19 -4.56 1.41
CA TYR A 71 19.47 -3.57 0.38
C TYR A 71 18.79 -2.22 0.68
N ILE A 72 17.92 -2.18 1.70
CA ILE A 72 17.35 -0.95 2.28
C ILE A 72 17.85 -0.86 3.73
N CYS A 73 18.53 0.24 4.06
CA CYS A 73 19.14 0.47 5.37
C CYS A 73 18.77 1.85 5.90
N VAL A 74 17.65 1.93 6.62
CA VAL A 74 17.22 3.16 7.30
C VAL A 74 18.01 3.31 8.62
N LYS A 75 18.87 4.34 8.71
CA LYS A 75 19.58 4.69 9.95
C LYS A 75 18.65 5.43 10.90
N GLN A 76 18.81 5.18 12.21
CA GLN A 76 18.04 5.86 13.25
C GLN A 76 18.80 7.10 13.78
N PRO A 77 18.10 8.22 14.08
CA PRO A 77 16.66 8.41 13.88
C PRO A 77 16.30 8.51 12.39
N ALA A 78 15.22 7.82 12.00
CA ALA A 78 14.72 7.87 10.63
C ALA A 78 14.15 9.26 10.29
N PRO A 79 14.16 9.68 9.01
CA PRO A 79 13.43 10.87 8.57
C PRO A 79 11.94 10.77 8.90
N ALA A 80 11.26 11.92 8.95
CA ALA A 80 9.82 11.92 9.13
C ALA A 80 9.16 11.14 7.98
N ARG A 81 8.20 10.27 8.33
CA ARG A 81 7.50 9.43 7.35
C ARG A 81 6.83 10.28 6.25
N ASP A 82 6.26 11.41 6.62
CA ASP A 82 5.57 12.30 5.67
C ASP A 82 6.55 12.89 4.64
N ASP A 83 7.81 13.13 5.02
CA ASP A 83 8.87 13.57 4.09
C ASP A 83 9.20 12.46 3.09
N VAL A 84 9.38 11.22 3.57
CA VAL A 84 9.68 10.05 2.73
C VAL A 84 8.53 9.77 1.75
N ILE A 85 7.28 9.90 2.20
CA ILE A 85 6.09 9.76 1.33
C ILE A 85 6.03 10.88 0.30
N SER A 86 6.32 12.13 0.68
CA SER A 86 6.37 13.25 -0.26
C SER A 86 7.45 13.07 -1.32
N GLU A 87 8.63 12.59 -0.92
CA GLU A 87 9.72 12.23 -1.82
C GLU A 87 9.32 11.10 -2.77
N PHE A 88 8.60 10.08 -2.30
CA PHE A 88 8.07 9.02 -3.15
C PHE A 88 7.10 9.56 -4.21
N VAL A 89 6.17 10.42 -3.83
CA VAL A 89 5.23 11.06 -4.78
C VAL A 89 5.99 11.84 -5.86
N LYS A 90 7.04 12.58 -5.48
CA LYS A 90 7.92 13.30 -6.43
C LYS A 90 8.69 12.34 -7.33
N PHE A 91 9.27 11.29 -6.74
CA PHE A 91 9.97 10.23 -7.47
C PHE A 91 9.06 9.60 -8.53
N SER A 92 7.81 9.26 -8.19
CA SER A 92 6.86 8.69 -9.15
C SER A 92 6.52 9.63 -10.29
N ALA A 93 6.42 10.94 -10.05
CA ALA A 93 6.21 11.93 -11.11
C ALA A 93 7.38 11.97 -12.12
N SER A 94 8.61 11.75 -11.65
CA SER A 94 9.79 11.64 -12.52
C SER A 94 10.00 10.24 -13.13
N ASN A 95 9.16 9.27 -12.77
CA ASN A 95 9.24 7.87 -13.22
C ASN A 95 7.90 7.35 -13.75
N PRO A 96 7.29 8.01 -14.77
CA PRO A 96 5.96 7.65 -15.27
C PRO A 96 5.89 6.21 -15.84
N GLN A 97 7.01 5.64 -16.27
CA GLN A 97 7.13 4.25 -16.73
C GLN A 97 6.89 3.19 -15.65
N ALA A 98 6.72 3.60 -14.39
CA ALA A 98 6.39 2.73 -13.27
C ALA A 98 4.93 2.82 -12.83
N SER A 99 4.13 3.68 -13.45
CA SER A 99 2.77 4.05 -13.01
C SER A 99 1.83 2.84 -12.86
N ASP A 100 1.89 1.91 -13.80
CA ASP A 100 1.08 0.68 -13.85
C ASP A 100 1.71 -0.50 -13.08
N LYS A 101 2.95 -0.35 -12.62
CA LYS A 101 3.66 -1.41 -11.89
C LYS A 101 3.16 -1.53 -10.44
N PRO A 102 3.30 -2.71 -9.82
CA PRO A 102 2.92 -2.92 -8.43
C PRO A 102 3.58 -1.91 -7.48
N ALA A 103 2.77 -1.18 -6.73
CA ALA A 103 3.21 -0.10 -5.85
C ALA A 103 4.24 -0.56 -4.82
N ALA A 104 4.04 -1.76 -4.25
CA ALA A 104 4.96 -2.31 -3.25
C ALA A 104 6.40 -2.46 -3.79
N GLY A 105 6.56 -3.00 -5.00
CA GLY A 105 7.87 -3.17 -5.60
C GLY A 105 8.54 -1.83 -5.94
N VAL A 106 7.76 -0.89 -6.48
CA VAL A 106 8.26 0.45 -6.82
C VAL A 106 8.63 1.24 -5.57
N PHE A 107 7.82 1.15 -4.50
CA PHE A 107 8.10 1.81 -3.22
C PHE A 107 9.37 1.23 -2.55
N LEU A 108 9.54 -0.09 -2.52
CA LEU A 108 10.79 -0.70 -2.02
C LEU A 108 12.00 -0.31 -2.87
N GLY A 109 11.86 -0.24 -4.19
CA GLY A 109 12.90 0.26 -5.09
C GLY A 109 13.28 1.72 -4.80
N PHE A 110 12.29 2.58 -4.57
CA PHE A 110 12.50 3.96 -4.11
C PHE A 110 13.23 4.00 -2.77
N LEU A 111 12.80 3.22 -1.77
CA LEU A 111 13.48 3.15 -0.48
C LEU A 111 14.92 2.65 -0.60
N ALA A 112 15.19 1.71 -1.51
CA ALA A 112 16.54 1.21 -1.77
C ALA A 112 17.45 2.30 -2.36
N ALA A 113 16.93 3.11 -3.28
CA ALA A 113 17.65 4.25 -3.83
C ALA A 113 17.87 5.35 -2.78
N ARG A 114 16.87 5.57 -1.91
CA ARG A 114 16.90 6.61 -0.88
C ARG A 114 17.73 6.25 0.36
N PHE A 115 17.77 4.97 0.71
CA PHE A 115 18.42 4.42 1.89
C PHE A 115 19.29 3.21 1.52
N PRO A 116 20.31 3.37 0.66
CA PRO A 116 21.18 2.26 0.28
C PRO A 116 21.98 1.75 1.49
N CYS A 117 22.12 0.43 1.61
CA CYS A 117 23.07 -0.17 2.54
C CYS A 117 24.51 0.13 2.09
N ALA A 118 25.39 0.50 3.03
CA ALA A 118 26.80 0.71 2.72
C ALA A 118 27.46 -0.64 2.35
N GLY A 119 28.06 -0.70 1.17
CA GLY A 119 28.80 -1.87 0.67
C GLY A 119 28.01 -2.73 -0.33
N LYS A 120 28.36 -2.58 -1.61
CA LYS A 120 28.58 -3.75 -2.45
C LYS A 120 29.82 -4.49 -1.93
#